data_AF-A0A6N7IWQ8-F1
#
_entry.id   AF-A0A6N7IWQ8-F1
#
_cell.length_a   1.000
_cell.length_b   1.000
_cell.length_c   1.000
_cell.angle_alpha   90.00
_cell.angle_beta   90.00
_cell.angle_gamma   90.00
#
_symmetry.space_group_name_H-M   'P 1'
#
loop_
_entity.id
_entity.type
_entity.pdbx_description
1 polymer ?
#
loop_
_entity_poly.entity_id
_entity_poly.type
_entity_poly.pdbx_seq_one_letter_code
_entity_poly.pdbx_strand_id
1 'polypeptide(L)'
;LTMDPPKHTKMRALVNKAFTPKAIKQLEDKIKDLTHDLLNQVKDQRTFDIVQDLAAPLPVMIIAELLGAEVQDRELIKKHSDALVAGAKDESKEAIQAVVDMQKRAEEELSIYFAHLIKKRKETPADDLISLLIQAEIDGERLTENELLGFCILLLVAGNETTTNLITNAVRLLTEQPHIAESVRLDPSLIPQLTEET
;
A
#
# COMPACT_ATOMS: atom_id res chain seq x y z
N LEU A 1 -2.99 -11.73 -11.59
CA LEU A 1 -1.93 -11.90 -12.62
C LEU A 1 -1.08 -13.12 -12.27
N THR A 2 -1.31 -14.27 -12.92
CA THR A 2 -0.41 -15.42 -12.85
C THR A 2 0.50 -15.38 -14.08
N MET A 3 1.67 -14.75 -13.94
CA MET A 3 2.71 -14.79 -14.97
C MET A 3 3.68 -15.94 -14.64
N ASP A 4 4.03 -16.75 -15.64
CA ASP A 4 5.03 -17.80 -15.48
C ASP A 4 6.46 -17.26 -15.70
N PRO A 5 7.50 -17.94 -15.16
CA PRO A 5 8.88 -17.71 -15.58
C PRO A 5 9.05 -17.89 -17.10
N PRO A 6 9.87 -17.07 -17.79
CA PRO A 6 10.81 -16.08 -17.25
C PRO A 6 10.22 -14.68 -17.02
N LYS A 7 9.00 -14.41 -17.48
CA LYS A 7 8.37 -13.07 -17.45
C LYS A 7 8.19 -12.58 -16.02
N HIS A 8 7.73 -13.46 -15.12
CA HIS A 8 7.62 -13.15 -13.68
C HIS A 8 8.97 -12.76 -13.05
N THR A 9 10.05 -13.49 -13.35
CA THR A 9 11.39 -13.21 -12.80
C THR A 9 11.90 -11.83 -13.23
N LYS A 10 11.67 -11.47 -14.50
CA LYS A 10 12.08 -10.17 -15.05
C LYS A 10 11.24 -9.02 -14.50
N MET A 11 9.93 -9.22 -14.38
CA MET A 11 9.04 -8.28 -13.70
C MET A 11 9.51 -8.04 -12.27
N ARG A 12 9.74 -9.11 -11.50
CA ARG A 12 10.23 -9.00 -10.12
C ARG A 12 11.56 -8.23 -10.05
N ALA A 13 12.48 -8.47 -10.99
CA ALA A 13 13.74 -7.75 -11.04
C ALA A 13 13.57 -6.24 -11.31
N LEU A 14 12.60 -5.85 -12.15
CA LEU A 14 12.28 -4.45 -12.42
C LEU A 14 11.68 -3.77 -11.19
N VAL A 15 10.72 -4.43 -10.56
CA VAL A 15 10.04 -3.94 -9.34
C VAL A 15 11.05 -3.77 -8.21
N ASN A 16 11.97 -4.73 -8.04
CA ASN A 16 13.04 -4.63 -7.04
C ASN A 16 13.92 -3.37 -7.20
N LYS A 17 13.99 -2.75 -8.40
CA LYS A 17 14.72 -1.48 -8.56
C LYS A 17 14.04 -0.33 -7.81
N ALA A 18 12.71 -0.35 -7.68
CA ALA A 18 11.98 0.61 -6.86
C ALA A 18 12.11 0.33 -5.35
N PHE A 19 12.62 -0.84 -4.96
CA PHE A 19 12.88 -1.23 -3.57
C PHE A 19 14.38 -1.39 -3.28
N THR A 20 15.23 -0.66 -4.00
CA THR A 20 16.69 -0.62 -3.69
C THR A 20 16.94 0.03 -2.33
N PRO A 21 18.07 -0.26 -1.65
CA PRO A 21 18.38 0.36 -0.35
C PRO A 21 18.29 1.90 -0.35
N LYS A 22 18.68 2.54 -1.45
CA LYS A 22 18.54 3.99 -1.62
C LYS A 22 17.07 4.44 -1.66
N ALA A 23 16.24 3.73 -2.42
CA ALA A 23 14.80 4.02 -2.51
C ALA A 23 14.08 3.75 -1.17
N ILE A 24 14.45 2.67 -0.48
CA ILE A 24 13.95 2.36 0.87
C ILE A 24 14.30 3.48 1.87
N LYS A 25 15.52 4.02 1.82
CA LYS A 25 15.89 5.15 2.69
C LYS A 25 15.06 6.40 2.42
N GLN A 26 14.75 6.69 1.15
CA GLN A 26 13.86 7.81 0.81
C GLN A 26 12.41 7.55 1.25
N LEU A 27 11.98 6.30 1.26
CA LEU A 27 10.69 5.90 1.80
C LEU A 27 10.65 6.04 3.32
N GLU A 28 11.74 5.77 4.03
CA GLU A 28 11.80 5.87 5.50
C GLU A 28 11.39 7.26 6.00
N ASP A 29 11.98 8.32 5.43
CA ASP A 29 11.64 9.70 5.79
C ASP A 29 10.16 9.99 5.50
N LYS A 30 9.64 9.53 4.36
CA LYS A 30 8.23 9.71 3.97
C LYS A 30 7.26 8.94 4.87
N ILE A 31 7.59 7.69 5.21
CA ILE A 31 6.80 6.86 6.13
C ILE A 31 6.74 7.56 7.48
N LYS A 32 7.86 8.10 7.96
CA LYS A 32 7.92 8.83 9.23
C LYS A 32 7.07 10.10 9.20
N ASP A 33 7.18 10.92 8.16
CA ASP A 33 6.39 12.14 8.02
C ASP A 33 4.89 11.83 7.96
N LEU A 34 4.50 10.88 7.12
CA LEU A 34 3.10 10.46 6.99
C LEU A 34 2.56 9.85 8.30
N THR A 35 3.36 9.06 9.01
CA THR A 35 3.01 8.52 10.33
C THR A 35 2.72 9.65 11.32
N HIS A 36 3.57 10.69 11.35
CA HIS A 36 3.33 11.85 12.20
C HIS A 36 2.08 12.62 11.78
N ASP A 37 1.87 12.83 10.48
CA ASP A 37 0.69 13.55 9.97
C ASP A 37 -0.62 12.83 10.34
N LEU A 38 -0.65 11.50 10.25
CA LEU A 38 -1.78 10.68 10.67
C LEU A 38 -2.01 10.77 12.19
N LEU A 39 -0.96 10.57 12.99
CA LEU A 39 -1.06 10.67 14.46
C LEU A 39 -1.40 12.08 14.95
N ASN A 40 -0.96 13.11 14.24
CA ASN A 40 -1.27 14.51 14.57
C ASN A 40 -2.76 14.84 14.44
N GLN A 41 -3.52 14.12 13.60
CA GLN A 41 -4.97 14.30 13.45
C GLN A 41 -5.74 13.83 14.68
N VAL A 42 -5.17 12.92 15.46
CA VAL A 42 -5.80 12.32 16.64
C VAL A 42 -5.12 12.70 17.96
N LYS A 43 -4.06 13.51 17.93
CA LYS A 43 -3.23 13.84 19.10
C LYS A 43 -3.99 14.44 20.30
N ASP A 44 -5.04 15.21 20.03
CA ASP A 44 -5.83 15.90 21.05
C ASP A 44 -7.01 15.03 21.54
N GLN A 45 -7.17 13.83 20.98
CA GLN A 45 -8.20 12.87 21.38
C GLN A 45 -7.71 12.01 22.54
N ARG A 46 -8.61 11.73 23.49
CA ARG A 46 -8.30 10.83 24.62
C ARG A 46 -8.16 9.36 24.19
N THR A 47 -8.87 8.98 23.13
CA THR A 47 -8.94 7.64 22.57
C THR A 47 -9.09 7.76 21.07
N PHE A 48 -8.46 6.87 20.31
CA PHE A 48 -8.54 6.82 18.86
C PHE A 48 -8.46 5.36 18.39
N ASP A 49 -8.83 5.10 17.14
CA ASP A 49 -8.82 3.77 16.55
C ASP A 49 -7.53 3.58 15.73
N ILE A 50 -6.60 2.77 16.26
CA ILE A 50 -5.31 2.54 15.60
C ILE A 50 -5.44 1.99 14.17
N VAL A 51 -6.50 1.22 13.88
CA VAL A 51 -6.72 0.64 12.57
C VAL A 51 -7.11 1.72 11.59
N GLN A 52 -8.14 2.51 11.93
CA GLN A 52 -8.68 3.54 11.04
C GLN A 52 -7.77 4.76 10.93
N ASP A 53 -7.13 5.15 12.04
CA ASP A 53 -6.40 6.41 12.14
C ASP A 53 -4.91 6.29 11.76
N LEU A 54 -4.36 5.07 11.67
CA LEU A 54 -2.96 4.86 11.28
C LEU A 54 -2.74 3.62 10.39
N ALA A 55 -3.10 2.43 10.88
CA ALA A 55 -2.62 1.17 10.29
C ALA A 55 -3.14 0.92 8.88
N ALA A 56 -4.42 1.22 8.61
CA ALA A 56 -5.02 1.11 7.29
C ALA A 56 -4.60 2.21 6.30
N PRO A 57 -4.61 3.52 6.65
CA PRO A 57 -4.23 4.56 5.70
C PRO A 57 -2.75 4.54 5.31
N LEU A 58 -1.84 4.24 6.25
CA LEU A 58 -0.40 4.36 6.04
C LEU A 58 0.14 3.57 4.83
N PRO A 59 -0.06 2.23 4.71
CA PRO A 59 0.50 1.46 3.60
C PRO A 59 -0.09 1.87 2.25
N VAL A 60 -1.40 2.15 2.19
CA VAL A 60 -2.06 2.56 0.93
C VAL A 60 -1.47 3.87 0.41
N MET A 61 -1.31 4.86 1.28
CA MET A 61 -0.78 6.17 0.89
C MET A 61 0.69 6.11 0.47
N ILE A 62 1.51 5.26 1.11
CA ILE A 62 2.90 5.04 0.71
C ILE A 62 3.00 4.36 -0.65
N ILE A 63 2.17 3.34 -0.91
CA ILE A 63 2.17 2.65 -2.20
C ILE A 63 1.63 3.58 -3.30
N ALA A 64 0.60 4.37 -3.03
CA ALA A 64 0.09 5.37 -3.95
C ALA A 64 1.19 6.38 -4.36
N GLU A 65 1.96 6.85 -3.39
CA GLU A 65 3.08 7.77 -3.66
C GLU A 65 4.21 7.10 -4.46
N LEU A 66 4.53 5.83 -4.16
CA LEU A 66 5.48 5.05 -4.96
C LEU A 66 5.05 4.90 -6.41
N LEU A 67 3.75 4.76 -6.65
CA LEU A 67 3.16 4.71 -7.98
C LEU A 67 3.09 6.10 -8.64
N GLY A 68 3.44 7.18 -7.93
CA GLY A 68 3.49 8.53 -8.47
C GLY A 68 2.16 9.29 -8.37
N ALA A 69 1.23 8.83 -7.52
CA ALA A 69 -0.01 9.53 -7.23
C ALA A 69 0.27 10.90 -6.58
N GLU A 70 -0.58 11.88 -6.89
CA GLU A 70 -0.49 13.20 -6.28
C GLU A 70 -1.11 13.18 -4.87
N VAL A 71 -0.62 14.03 -3.96
CA VAL A 71 -1.07 14.05 -2.55
C VAL A 71 -2.58 14.25 -2.43
N GLN A 72 -3.17 15.04 -3.33
CA GLN A 72 -4.60 15.33 -3.37
C GLN A 72 -5.46 14.09 -3.73
N ASP A 73 -4.88 13.08 -4.37
CA ASP A 73 -5.60 11.87 -4.80
C ASP A 73 -5.55 10.76 -3.74
N ARG A 74 -4.78 10.92 -2.66
CA ARG A 74 -4.57 9.90 -1.63
C ARG A 74 -5.89 9.42 -1.01
N GLU A 75 -6.80 10.33 -0.72
CA GLU A 75 -8.12 9.99 -0.15
C GLU A 75 -8.99 9.18 -1.11
N LEU A 76 -8.94 9.51 -2.42
CA LEU A 76 -9.63 8.74 -3.46
C LEU A 76 -9.07 7.31 -3.52
N ILE A 77 -7.74 7.19 -3.57
CA ILE A 77 -7.07 5.89 -3.66
C ILE A 77 -7.33 5.06 -2.41
N LYS A 78 -7.26 5.67 -1.21
CA LYS A 78 -7.59 5.03 0.06
C LYS A 78 -9.00 4.47 0.03
N LYS A 79 -9.99 5.30 -0.27
CA LYS A 79 -11.41 4.90 -0.30
C LYS A 79 -11.64 3.69 -1.19
N HIS A 80 -11.06 3.67 -2.38
CA HIS A 80 -11.24 2.56 -3.30
C HIS A 80 -10.39 1.33 -2.92
N SER A 81 -9.20 1.52 -2.35
CA SER A 81 -8.38 0.43 -1.83
C SER A 81 -9.06 -0.29 -0.65
N ASP A 82 -9.65 0.46 0.28
CA ASP A 82 -10.44 -0.09 1.39
C ASP A 82 -11.64 -0.91 0.87
N ALA A 83 -12.31 -0.42 -0.18
CA ALA A 83 -13.42 -1.13 -0.81
C ALA A 83 -12.99 -2.43 -1.50
N LEU A 84 -11.76 -2.52 -2.04
CA LEU A 84 -11.23 -3.75 -2.65
C LEU A 84 -11.01 -4.87 -1.64
N VAL A 85 -10.65 -4.55 -0.40
CA VAL A 85 -10.36 -5.52 0.66
C VAL A 85 -11.52 -5.74 1.62
N ALA A 86 -12.64 -5.04 1.42
CA ALA A 86 -13.81 -5.17 2.28
C ALA A 86 -14.45 -6.56 2.17
N GLY A 87 -14.79 -7.14 3.32
CA GLY A 87 -15.52 -8.40 3.42
C GLY A 87 -17.05 -8.21 3.51
N ALA A 88 -17.80 -9.28 3.20
CA ALA A 88 -19.25 -9.31 3.40
C ALA A 88 -19.61 -9.19 4.88
N LYS A 89 -20.71 -8.49 5.18
CA LYS A 89 -21.20 -8.29 6.56
C LYS A 89 -21.65 -9.60 7.21
N ASP A 90 -22.17 -10.52 6.39
CA ASP A 90 -22.63 -11.85 6.76
C ASP A 90 -22.56 -12.77 5.53
N GLU A 91 -22.95 -14.03 5.70
CA GLU A 91 -22.91 -15.06 4.65
C GLU A 91 -24.14 -15.03 3.73
N SER A 92 -25.03 -14.02 3.83
CA SER A 92 -26.18 -13.92 2.93
C SER A 92 -25.73 -13.66 1.50
N LYS A 93 -26.49 -14.19 0.53
CA LYS A 93 -26.21 -13.97 -0.89
C LYS A 93 -26.25 -12.48 -1.24
N GLU A 94 -27.17 -11.75 -0.60
CA GLU A 94 -27.35 -10.32 -0.76
C GLU A 94 -26.12 -9.54 -0.26
N ALA A 95 -25.58 -9.87 0.92
CA ALA A 95 -24.38 -9.23 1.45
C ALA A 95 -23.14 -9.54 0.61
N ILE A 96 -22.98 -10.78 0.16
CA ILE A 96 -21.89 -11.20 -0.71
C ILE A 96 -21.97 -10.44 -2.05
N GLN A 97 -23.14 -10.41 -2.69
CA GLN A 97 -23.31 -9.72 -3.97
C GLN A 97 -23.06 -8.21 -3.84
N ALA A 98 -23.50 -7.58 -2.75
CA ALA A 98 -23.26 -6.16 -2.51
C ALA A 98 -21.76 -5.83 -2.40
N VAL A 99 -20.97 -6.71 -1.77
CA VAL A 99 -19.51 -6.53 -1.68
C VAL A 99 -18.85 -6.76 -3.03
N VAL A 100 -19.25 -7.79 -3.79
CA VAL A 100 -18.73 -8.03 -5.15
C VAL A 100 -18.97 -6.82 -6.05
N ASP A 101 -20.18 -6.25 -6.03
CA ASP A 101 -20.52 -5.07 -6.82
C ASP A 101 -19.71 -3.83 -6.38
N MET A 102 -19.47 -3.68 -5.09
CA MET A 102 -18.65 -2.59 -4.54
C MET A 102 -17.19 -2.73 -4.94
N GLN A 103 -16.60 -3.92 -4.79
CA GLN A 103 -15.23 -4.22 -5.19
C GLN A 103 -15.03 -3.97 -6.68
N LYS A 104 -15.97 -4.41 -7.53
CA LYS A 104 -15.93 -4.17 -8.97
C LYS A 104 -15.91 -2.68 -9.30
N ARG A 105 -16.78 -1.87 -8.68
CA ARG A 105 -16.78 -0.41 -8.89
C ARG A 105 -15.48 0.23 -8.42
N ALA A 106 -14.93 -0.22 -7.29
CA ALA A 106 -13.66 0.30 -6.79
C ALA A 106 -12.48 -0.04 -7.72
N GLU A 107 -12.47 -1.25 -8.28
CA GLU A 107 -11.49 -1.68 -9.27
C GLU A 107 -11.59 -0.85 -10.56
N GLU A 108 -12.81 -0.58 -11.04
CA GLU A 108 -13.07 0.26 -12.21
C GLU A 108 -12.56 1.70 -12.00
N GLU A 109 -12.87 2.32 -10.86
CA GLU A 109 -12.44 3.69 -10.54
C GLU A 109 -10.91 3.80 -10.40
N LEU A 110 -10.27 2.84 -9.71
CA LEU A 110 -8.80 2.80 -9.63
C LEU A 110 -8.16 2.55 -10.99
N SER A 111 -8.76 1.69 -11.82
CA SER A 111 -8.28 1.45 -13.18
C SER A 111 -8.33 2.71 -14.03
N ILE A 112 -9.42 3.49 -13.93
CA ILE A 112 -9.56 4.78 -14.61
C ILE A 112 -8.49 5.76 -14.12
N TYR A 113 -8.29 5.86 -12.80
CA TYR A 113 -7.26 6.72 -12.22
C TYR A 113 -5.86 6.37 -12.75
N PHE A 114 -5.46 5.10 -12.63
CA PHE A 114 -4.14 4.67 -13.08
C PHE A 114 -3.95 4.75 -14.59
N ALA A 115 -5.01 4.58 -15.39
CA ALA A 115 -4.91 4.74 -16.84
C ALA A 115 -4.55 6.19 -17.20
N HIS A 116 -5.20 7.17 -16.54
CA HIS A 116 -4.85 8.57 -16.69
C HIS A 116 -3.41 8.87 -16.23
N LEU A 117 -2.99 8.32 -15.09
CA LEU A 117 -1.64 8.51 -14.58
C LEU A 117 -0.57 7.89 -15.50
N ILE A 118 -0.80 6.68 -16.01
CA ILE A 118 0.06 6.02 -17.00
C ILE A 118 0.17 6.86 -18.26
N LYS A 119 -0.94 7.37 -18.79
CA LYS A 119 -0.94 8.24 -19.98
C LYS A 119 -0.12 9.51 -19.71
N LYS A 120 -0.32 10.16 -18.57
CA LYS A 120 0.46 11.33 -18.15
C LYS A 120 1.95 11.02 -18.09
N ARG A 121 2.35 9.86 -17.56
CA ARG A 121 3.77 9.45 -17.48
C ARG A 121 4.39 9.01 -18.80
N LYS A 122 3.59 8.53 -19.76
CA LYS A 122 4.06 8.29 -21.14
C LYS A 122 4.46 9.61 -21.82
N GLU A 123 3.73 10.69 -21.56
CA GLU A 123 4.00 12.02 -22.12
C GLU A 123 5.06 12.79 -21.33
N THR A 124 5.02 12.69 -20.00
CA THR A 124 5.92 13.39 -19.07
C THR A 124 6.41 12.40 -17.99
N PRO A 125 7.51 11.66 -18.27
CA PRO A 125 8.08 10.74 -17.30
C PRO A 125 8.52 11.44 -16.01
N ALA A 126 8.35 10.78 -14.87
CA ALA A 126 8.80 11.24 -13.56
C ALA A 126 9.68 10.19 -12.87
N ASP A 127 10.16 10.49 -11.66
CA ASP A 127 10.93 9.55 -10.84
C ASP A 127 9.99 8.72 -9.95
N ASP A 128 9.19 7.86 -10.58
CA ASP A 128 8.23 6.96 -9.92
C ASP A 128 8.16 5.58 -10.57
N LEU A 129 7.51 4.63 -9.87
CA LEU A 129 7.44 3.25 -10.31
C LEU A 129 6.68 3.08 -11.63
N ILE A 130 5.63 3.87 -11.88
CA ILE A 130 4.90 3.81 -13.15
C ILE A 130 5.83 4.21 -14.31
N SER A 131 6.59 5.29 -14.17
CA SER A 131 7.54 5.74 -15.18
C SER A 131 8.64 4.70 -15.43
N LEU A 132 9.13 4.06 -14.36
CA LEU A 132 10.11 2.97 -14.45
C LEU A 132 9.54 1.76 -15.22
N LEU A 133 8.29 1.36 -14.94
CA LEU A 133 7.64 0.22 -15.58
C LEU A 133 7.29 0.48 -17.04
N ILE A 134 6.91 1.72 -17.40
CA ILE A 134 6.65 2.13 -18.78
C ILE A 134 7.93 2.01 -19.64
N GLN A 135 9.09 2.34 -19.07
CA GLN A 135 10.38 2.29 -19.75
C GLN A 135 10.97 0.88 -19.79
N ALA A 136 10.40 -0.05 -19.02
CA ALA A 136 10.92 -1.40 -18.92
C ALA A 136 10.67 -2.22 -20.18
N GLU A 137 11.71 -2.94 -20.60
CA GLU A 137 11.67 -3.88 -21.72
C GLU A 137 12.09 -5.27 -21.23
N ILE A 138 11.29 -6.27 -21.56
CA ILE A 138 11.43 -7.67 -21.18
C ILE A 138 11.44 -8.47 -22.49
N ASP A 139 12.59 -9.03 -22.87
CA ASP A 139 12.73 -9.82 -24.11
C ASP A 139 12.32 -9.10 -25.40
N GLY A 140 12.57 -7.79 -25.47
CA GLY A 140 12.13 -6.97 -26.61
C GLY A 140 10.69 -6.50 -26.52
N GLU A 141 9.93 -6.95 -25.51
CA GLU A 141 8.54 -6.57 -25.30
C GLU A 141 8.40 -5.58 -24.13
N ARG A 142 7.58 -4.56 -24.32
CA ARG A 142 7.16 -3.66 -23.24
C ARG A 142 5.87 -4.15 -22.62
N LEU A 143 5.61 -3.72 -21.39
CA LEU A 143 4.35 -4.00 -20.75
C LEU A 143 3.21 -3.32 -21.49
N THR A 144 2.13 -4.09 -21.68
CA THR A 144 0.87 -3.56 -22.16
C THR A 144 0.24 -2.66 -21.09
N GLU A 145 -0.67 -1.79 -21.49
CA GLU A 145 -1.37 -0.91 -20.56
C GLU A 145 -2.16 -1.70 -19.51
N ASN A 146 -2.80 -2.80 -19.92
CA ASN A 146 -3.53 -3.68 -19.00
C ASN A 146 -2.61 -4.36 -17.97
N GLU A 147 -1.39 -4.72 -18.37
CA GLU A 147 -0.40 -5.27 -17.43
C GLU A 147 0.09 -4.23 -16.44
N LEU A 148 0.32 -2.98 -16.88
CA LEU A 148 0.67 -1.87 -16.00
C LEU A 148 -0.46 -1.58 -14.99
N LEU A 149 -1.71 -1.51 -15.45
CA LEU A 149 -2.88 -1.29 -14.60
C LEU A 149 -3.04 -2.40 -13.56
N GLY A 150 -3.02 -3.66 -14.01
CA GLY A 150 -3.12 -4.81 -13.11
C GLY A 150 -1.98 -4.84 -12.09
N PHE A 151 -0.80 -4.35 -12.47
CA PHE A 151 0.33 -4.24 -11.56
C PHE A 151 0.16 -3.13 -10.51
N CYS A 152 -0.36 -1.96 -10.89
CA CYS A 152 -0.67 -0.87 -9.95
C CYS A 152 -1.70 -1.32 -8.90
N ILE A 153 -2.77 -1.99 -9.34
CA ILE A 153 -3.81 -2.53 -8.46
C ILE A 153 -3.25 -3.63 -7.55
N LEU A 154 -2.47 -4.56 -8.11
CA LEU A 154 -1.82 -5.62 -7.34
C LEU A 154 -0.97 -5.05 -6.21
N LEU A 155 -0.14 -4.04 -6.48
CA LEU A 155 0.70 -3.44 -5.47
C LEU A 155 -0.12 -2.78 -4.35
N LEU A 156 -1.15 -2.02 -4.71
CA LEU A 156 -2.03 -1.37 -3.73
C LEU A 156 -2.67 -2.39 -2.79
N VAL A 157 -3.17 -3.51 -3.31
CA VAL A 157 -3.87 -4.50 -2.48
C VAL A 157 -2.88 -5.37 -1.69
N ALA A 158 -1.80 -5.83 -2.32
CA ALA A 158 -0.89 -6.82 -1.73
C ALA A 158 -0.15 -6.30 -0.49
N GLY A 159 0.26 -5.02 -0.50
CA GLY A 159 0.98 -4.41 0.62
C GLY A 159 0.06 -3.83 1.71
N ASN A 160 -1.24 -3.68 1.43
CA ASN A 160 -2.16 -3.01 2.34
C ASN A 160 -2.51 -3.87 3.55
N GLU A 161 -3.12 -5.04 3.32
CA GLU A 161 -3.69 -5.85 4.40
C GLU A 161 -2.61 -6.42 5.34
N THR A 162 -1.50 -6.91 4.78
CA THR A 162 -0.39 -7.48 5.56
C THR A 162 0.25 -6.44 6.49
N THR A 163 0.56 -5.25 5.98
CA THR A 163 1.15 -4.17 6.78
C THR A 163 0.16 -3.60 7.81
N THR A 164 -1.12 -3.47 7.44
CA THR A 164 -2.19 -3.05 8.35
C THR A 164 -2.27 -3.99 9.55
N ASN A 165 -2.29 -5.30 9.29
CA ASN A 165 -2.37 -6.32 10.33
C ASN A 165 -1.12 -6.32 11.22
N LEU A 166 0.08 -6.19 10.64
CA LEU A 166 1.33 -6.10 11.40
C LEU A 166 1.30 -4.93 12.40
N ILE A 167 0.99 -3.71 11.93
CA ILE A 167 0.93 -2.52 12.80
C ILE A 167 -0.13 -2.70 13.88
N THR A 168 -1.32 -3.17 13.50
CA THR A 168 -2.44 -3.39 14.43
C THR A 168 -2.08 -4.38 15.53
N ASN A 169 -1.50 -5.53 15.15
CA ASN A 169 -1.08 -6.56 16.09
C ASN A 169 0.07 -6.09 17.00
N ALA A 170 1.03 -5.33 16.46
CA ALA A 170 2.15 -4.80 17.24
C ALA A 170 1.65 -3.83 18.32
N VAL A 171 0.77 -2.90 17.94
CA VAL A 171 0.18 -1.96 18.89
C VAL A 171 -0.68 -2.68 19.91
N ARG A 172 -1.50 -3.66 19.48
CA ARG A 172 -2.29 -4.49 20.39
C ARG A 172 -1.39 -5.19 21.42
N LEU A 173 -0.32 -5.86 20.97
CA LEU A 173 0.65 -6.53 21.85
C LEU A 173 1.23 -5.56 22.87
N LEU A 174 1.68 -4.37 22.44
CA LEU A 174 2.22 -3.34 23.33
C LEU A 174 1.18 -2.82 24.33
N THR A 175 -0.10 -2.77 23.96
CA THR A 175 -1.18 -2.35 24.88
C THR A 175 -1.59 -3.45 25.86
N GLU A 176 -1.57 -4.71 25.45
CA GLU A 176 -1.97 -5.86 26.27
C GLU A 176 -0.82 -6.37 27.17
N GLN A 177 0.44 -6.10 26.81
CA GLN A 177 1.64 -6.55 27.53
C GLN A 177 2.53 -5.37 27.97
N PRO A 178 2.22 -4.71 29.11
CA PRO A 178 2.93 -3.49 29.55
C PRO A 178 4.44 -3.66 29.73
N HIS A 179 4.90 -4.85 30.12
CA HIS A 179 6.33 -5.14 30.33
C HIS A 179 7.12 -5.15 29.01
N ILE A 180 6.50 -5.60 27.91
CA ILE A 180 7.09 -5.52 26.56
C ILE A 180 7.16 -4.06 26.15
N ALA A 181 6.07 -3.30 26.34
CA ALA A 181 6.04 -1.88 26.00
C ALA A 181 7.06 -1.04 26.79
N GLU A 182 7.25 -1.32 28.08
CA GLU A 182 8.27 -0.67 28.89
C GLU A 182 9.68 -1.01 28.38
N SER A 183 9.96 -2.28 28.10
CA SER A 183 11.25 -2.72 27.57
C SER A 183 11.59 -2.04 26.24
N VAL A 184 10.65 -1.99 25.29
CA VAL A 184 10.83 -1.35 23.97
C VAL A 184 10.98 0.17 24.09
N ARG A 185 10.30 0.82 25.05
CA ARG A 185 10.47 2.26 25.31
C ARG A 185 11.83 2.60 25.89
N LEU A 186 12.36 1.75 26.77
CA LEU A 186 13.67 1.92 27.37
C LEU A 186 14.80 1.59 26.39
N ASP A 187 14.56 0.62 25.49
CA ASP A 187 15.50 0.20 24.48
C ASP A 187 14.85 0.05 23.08
N PRO A 188 14.87 1.11 22.26
CA PRO A 188 14.36 1.07 20.88
C PRO A 188 15.10 0.09 19.96
N SER A 189 16.26 -0.44 20.35
CA SER A 189 16.95 -1.47 19.55
C SER A 189 16.21 -2.81 19.53
N LEU A 190 15.20 -2.98 20.38
CA LEU A 190 14.29 -4.13 20.41
C LEU A 190 13.18 -4.07 19.34
N ILE A 191 12.97 -2.91 18.69
CA ILE A 191 11.90 -2.74 17.68
C ILE A 191 12.02 -3.75 16.53
N PRO A 192 13.20 -4.01 15.92
CA PRO A 192 13.31 -5.01 14.85
C PRO A 192 12.88 -6.42 15.28
N GLN A 193 13.16 -6.80 16.53
CA GLN A 193 12.72 -8.11 17.05
C GLN A 193 11.19 -8.12 17.25
N LEU A 194 10.64 -7.04 17.81
CA LEU A 194 9.19 -6.90 17.98
C LEU A 194 8.45 -7.04 16.65
N THR A 195 8.96 -6.43 15.58
CA THR A 195 8.33 -6.46 14.25
C THR A 195 8.37 -7.84 13.59
N GLU A 196 9.39 -8.67 13.84
CA GLU A 196 9.50 -10.00 13.24
C GLU A 196 8.65 -11.06 13.97
N GLU A 197 8.35 -10.85 15.25
CA GLU A 197 7.60 -11.79 16.11
C GLU A 197 6.08 -11.48 16.17
N THR A 198 5.61 -10.52 15.38
CA THR A 198 4.21 -10.05 15.34
C THR A 198 3.51 -10.46 14.05
#